data_AF-A0A8S2U2U4-F1
#
_entry.id   AF-A0A8S2U2U4-F1
#
_cell.length_a   1.000
_cell.length_b   1.000
_cell.length_c   1.000
_cell.angle_alpha   90.00
_cell.angle_beta   90.00
_cell.angle_gamma   90.00
#
_symmetry.space_group_name_H-M   'P 1'
#
loop_
_entity.id
_entity.type
_entity.pdbx_description
1 polymer ?
#
loop_
_entity_poly.entity_id
_entity_poly.type
_entity_poly.pdbx_seq_one_letter_code
_entity_poly.pdbx_strand_id
1 'polypeptide(L)'
;AGGNGSGNRLDQLCGPHYVFVDRDHSVFVSDYGNHRVMKWTHGAKKGIVVAGGKGAGNSLTQLSSPQGVLVDQLGTVYVADGGNDRIMRWPNGATQGSVIVG
;
A
#
# COMPACT_ATOMS: atom_id res chain seq x y z
N ALA A 1 -1.44 12.87 -9.91
CA ALA A 1 -1.98 12.03 -8.83
C ALA A 1 -1.45 12.50 -7.48
N GLY A 2 -2.17 12.25 -6.38
CA GLY A 2 -1.70 12.41 -4.99
C GLY A 2 -1.63 13.85 -4.45
N GLY A 3 -1.56 14.86 -5.32
CA GLY A 3 -1.43 16.29 -4.95
C GLY A 3 -2.71 17.04 -4.60
N ASN A 4 -3.82 16.34 -4.31
CA ASN A 4 -5.12 16.97 -4.04
C ASN A 4 -5.37 17.23 -2.53
N GLY A 5 -4.30 17.55 -1.80
CA GLY A 5 -4.31 17.71 -0.35
C GLY A 5 -4.44 16.40 0.42
N SER A 6 -4.37 16.49 1.76
CA SER A 6 -4.51 15.34 2.64
C SER A 6 -5.93 14.76 2.58
N GLY A 7 -6.05 13.44 2.52
CA GLY A 7 -7.34 12.75 2.53
C GLY A 7 -7.24 11.28 2.13
N ASN A 8 -8.40 10.61 2.03
CA ASN A 8 -8.51 9.17 1.77
C ASN A 8 -9.10 8.82 0.39
N ARG A 9 -9.37 9.81 -0.46
CA ARG A 9 -9.78 9.56 -1.85
C ARG A 9 -8.63 8.92 -2.65
N LEU A 10 -8.96 8.33 -3.81
CA LEU A 10 -7.96 7.63 -4.63
C LEU A 10 -6.96 8.57 -5.32
N ASP A 11 -7.18 9.87 -5.28
CA ASP A 11 -6.31 10.92 -5.78
C ASP A 11 -5.63 11.71 -4.64
N GLN A 12 -5.78 11.27 -3.39
CA GLN A 12 -5.21 11.85 -2.18
C GLN A 12 -4.38 10.82 -1.41
N LEU A 13 -3.53 11.33 -0.53
CA LEU A 13 -2.68 10.60 0.41
C LEU A 13 -2.81 11.23 1.79
N CYS A 14 -2.50 10.48 2.85
CA CYS A 14 -2.46 10.96 4.23
C CYS A 14 -1.15 10.52 4.89
N GLY A 15 -0.19 11.44 4.96
CA GLY A 15 1.12 11.22 5.58
C GLY A 15 1.91 10.04 4.99
N PRO A 16 2.14 9.95 3.67
CA PRO A 16 2.83 8.82 3.07
C PRO A 16 4.26 8.66 3.65
N HIS A 17 4.69 7.43 3.94
CA HIS A 17 5.97 7.18 4.61
C HIS A 17 7.07 6.63 3.70
N TYR A 18 6.70 5.86 2.69
CA TYR A 18 7.66 5.17 1.83
C TYR A 18 7.13 5.01 0.42
N VAL A 19 8.04 4.97 -0.55
CA VAL A 19 7.74 4.79 -1.97
C VAL A 19 8.61 3.70 -2.59
N PHE A 20 8.03 2.92 -3.50
CA PHE A 20 8.72 1.97 -4.37
C PHE A 20 8.32 2.24 -5.81
N VAL A 21 9.26 2.16 -6.75
CA VAL A 21 8.99 2.31 -8.19
C VAL A 21 9.38 1.01 -8.88
N ASP A 22 8.41 0.39 -9.58
CA ASP A 22 8.66 -0.84 -10.33
C ASP A 22 9.27 -0.57 -11.73
N ARG A 23 9.59 -1.64 -12.46
CA ARG A 23 10.18 -1.55 -13.80
C ARG A 23 9.23 -0.96 -14.84
N ASP A 24 7.92 -1.01 -14.58
CA ASP A 24 6.88 -0.43 -15.43
C ASP A 24 6.62 1.05 -15.07
N HIS A 25 7.48 1.65 -14.25
CA HIS A 25 7.37 3.02 -13.75
C HIS A 25 6.07 3.27 -12.96
N SER A 26 5.50 2.22 -12.37
CA SER A 26 4.43 2.35 -11.41
C SER A 26 5.00 2.73 -10.04
N VAL A 27 4.35 3.67 -9.38
CA VAL A 27 4.71 4.16 -8.06
C VAL A 27 3.80 3.52 -7.02
N PHE A 28 4.39 2.84 -6.05
CA PHE A 28 3.72 2.27 -4.88
C PHE A 28 4.03 3.13 -3.68
N VAL A 29 3.01 3.51 -2.91
CA VAL A 29 3.17 4.36 -1.73
C VAL A 29 2.51 3.68 -0.54
N SER A 30 3.26 3.61 0.57
CA SER A 30 2.66 3.33 1.87
C SER A 30 1.93 4.57 2.36
N ASP A 31 0.61 4.56 2.22
CA ASP A 31 -0.29 5.63 2.62
C ASP A 31 -0.63 5.46 4.10
N TYR A 32 0.38 5.74 4.94
CA TYR A 32 0.45 5.42 6.36
C TYR A 32 -0.83 5.79 7.12
N GLY A 33 -1.28 7.03 6.99
CA GLY A 33 -2.44 7.56 7.72
C GLY A 33 -3.78 7.02 7.22
N ASN A 34 -3.81 6.40 6.04
CA ASN A 34 -4.98 5.73 5.49
C ASN A 34 -4.91 4.19 5.61
N HIS A 35 -3.85 3.65 6.22
CA HIS A 35 -3.67 2.22 6.46
C HIS A 35 -3.84 1.36 5.20
N ARG A 36 -3.19 1.80 4.12
CA ARG A 36 -3.26 1.16 2.80
C ARG A 36 -1.96 1.33 2.03
N VAL A 37 -1.78 0.48 1.02
CA VAL A 37 -0.77 0.69 -0.03
C VAL A 37 -1.49 1.02 -1.32
N MET A 38 -1.01 2.07 -1.97
CA MET A 38 -1.59 2.59 -3.21
C MET A 38 -0.60 2.48 -4.36
N LYS A 39 -1.08 2.09 -5.54
CA LYS A 39 -0.32 2.05 -6.81
C LYS A 39 -0.81 3.15 -7.75
N TRP A 40 0.12 3.85 -8.42
CA TRP A 40 -0.15 4.75 -9.53
C TRP A 40 0.69 4.37 -10.73
N THR A 41 0.07 4.29 -11.91
CA THR A 41 0.79 4.20 -13.18
C THR A 41 1.11 5.59 -13.71
N HIS A 42 2.09 5.70 -14.61
CA HIS A 42 2.45 6.96 -15.23
C HIS A 42 1.23 7.66 -15.86
N GLY A 43 1.03 8.94 -15.56
CA GLY A 43 -0.11 9.74 -16.05
C GLY A 43 -1.45 9.48 -15.34
N ALA A 44 -1.53 8.54 -14.39
CA ALA A 44 -2.77 8.26 -13.67
C ALA A 44 -3.23 9.46 -12.81
N LYS A 45 -4.52 9.79 -12.88
CA LYS A 45 -5.14 10.83 -12.03
C LYS A 45 -5.51 10.28 -10.64
N LYS A 46 -5.87 9.00 -10.58
CA LYS A 46 -6.25 8.25 -9.38
C LYS A 46 -5.35 7.01 -9.25
N GLY A 47 -5.16 6.56 -8.03
CA GLY A 47 -4.43 5.33 -7.71
C GLY A 47 -5.38 4.17 -7.45
N ILE A 48 -4.78 3.01 -7.21
CA ILE A 48 -5.47 1.76 -6.92
C ILE A 48 -4.97 1.25 -5.57
N VAL A 49 -5.88 0.84 -4.70
CA VAL A 49 -5.51 0.16 -3.44
C VAL A 49 -5.03 -1.25 -3.80
N VAL A 50 -3.79 -1.59 -3.45
CA VAL A 50 -3.19 -2.91 -3.73
C VAL A 50 -2.95 -3.74 -2.46
N ALA A 51 -3.04 -3.13 -1.28
CA ALA A 51 -3.05 -3.81 0.01
C ALA A 51 -3.76 -2.95 1.07
N GLY A 52 -4.43 -3.59 2.03
CA GLY A 52 -5.19 -2.91 3.09
C GLY A 52 -6.41 -2.14 2.58
N GLY A 53 -6.66 -0.95 3.15
CA GLY A 53 -7.76 -0.07 2.74
C GLY A 53 -9.13 -0.40 3.37
N LYS A 54 -9.13 -1.25 4.41
CA LYS A 54 -10.31 -1.56 5.24
C LYS A 54 -10.21 -0.93 6.64
N GLY A 55 -9.54 0.21 6.73
CA GLY A 55 -9.20 0.88 8.00
C GLY A 55 -8.03 0.21 8.73
N ALA A 56 -7.66 0.79 9.87
CA ALA A 56 -6.65 0.23 10.76
C ALA A 56 -7.13 -1.11 11.35
N GLY A 57 -6.24 -2.09 11.41
CA GLY A 57 -6.50 -3.36 12.10
C GLY A 57 -5.47 -4.43 11.77
N ASN A 58 -5.61 -5.60 12.38
CA ASN A 58 -4.68 -6.72 12.25
C ASN A 58 -5.26 -7.92 11.48
N SER A 59 -6.46 -7.82 10.91
CA SER A 59 -7.00 -8.86 10.03
C SER A 59 -6.16 -8.99 8.75
N LEU A 60 -6.39 -10.05 7.97
CA LEU A 60 -5.68 -10.28 6.71
C LEU A 60 -6.09 -9.32 5.58
N THR A 61 -7.15 -8.53 5.77
CA THR A 61 -7.59 -7.48 4.82
C THR A 61 -7.20 -6.08 5.27
N GLN A 62 -6.61 -5.96 6.45
CA GLN A 62 -6.27 -4.68 7.07
C GLN A 62 -4.76 -4.54 7.23
N LEU A 63 -4.35 -3.29 7.33
CA LEU A 63 -3.03 -2.87 7.74
C LEU A 63 -3.19 -1.92 8.92
N SER A 64 -2.14 -1.70 9.69
CA SER A 64 -2.02 -0.67 10.70
C SER A 64 -0.74 0.10 10.42
N SER A 65 -0.90 1.36 10.03
CA SER A 65 0.23 2.29 9.83
C SER A 65 1.40 1.70 9.03
N PRO A 66 1.20 1.26 7.77
CA PRO A 66 2.24 0.63 6.96
C PRO A 66 3.40 1.60 6.71
N GLN A 67 4.63 1.13 6.88
CA GLN A 67 5.83 2.00 6.87
C GLN A 67 6.77 1.73 5.70
N GLY A 68 6.62 0.59 5.02
CA GLY A 68 7.50 0.18 3.93
C GLY A 68 6.76 -0.70 2.93
N VAL A 69 7.19 -0.63 1.67
CA VAL A 69 6.65 -1.44 0.58
C VAL A 69 7.77 -1.90 -0.35
N LEU A 70 7.69 -3.17 -0.77
CA LEU A 70 8.50 -3.77 -1.82
C LEU A 70 7.56 -4.51 -2.79
N VAL A 71 7.86 -4.51 -4.07
CA VAL A 71 7.12 -5.30 -5.06
C VAL A 71 8.07 -6.19 -5.84
N ASP A 72 7.75 -7.48 -5.96
CA ASP A 72 8.54 -8.43 -6.73
C ASP A 72 8.20 -8.40 -8.24
N GLN A 73 8.87 -9.24 -9.03
CA GLN A 73 8.68 -9.30 -10.48
C GLN A 73 7.32 -9.87 -10.91
N LEU A 74 6.61 -10.57 -10.01
CA LEU A 74 5.27 -11.11 -10.24
C LEU A 74 4.19 -10.09 -9.84
N GLY A 75 4.57 -8.92 -9.32
CA GLY A 75 3.66 -7.92 -8.79
C GLY A 75 3.16 -8.23 -7.38
N THR A 76 3.77 -9.18 -6.67
CA THR A 76 3.47 -9.42 -5.26
C THR A 76 3.95 -8.24 -4.43
N VAL A 77 3.05 -7.66 -3.64
CA VAL A 77 3.33 -6.55 -2.74
C VAL A 77 3.70 -7.10 -1.36
N TYR A 78 4.84 -6.68 -0.84
CA TYR A 78 5.29 -6.94 0.52
C TYR A 78 5.21 -5.65 1.30
N VAL A 79 4.58 -5.69 2.47
CA VAL A 79 4.30 -4.50 3.29
C VAL A 79 4.88 -4.71 4.68
N ALA A 80 5.68 -3.75 5.12
CA ALA A 80 6.03 -3.62 6.53
C ALA A 80 4.82 -2.99 7.25
N ASP A 81 3.99 -3.84 7.83
CA ASP A 81 2.75 -3.48 8.53
C ASP A 81 3.09 -3.02 9.96
N GLY A 82 3.81 -1.90 10.03
CA GLY A 82 4.58 -1.50 11.21
C GLY A 82 3.75 -1.18 12.46
N GLY A 83 2.46 -0.90 12.34
CA GLY A 83 1.56 -0.78 13.50
C GLY A 83 1.09 -2.13 14.07
N ASN A 84 1.38 -3.23 13.39
CA ASN A 84 1.07 -4.61 13.80
C ASN A 84 2.34 -5.47 13.96
N ASP A 85 3.54 -4.88 13.89
CA ASP A 85 4.83 -5.56 14.05
C ASP A 85 5.02 -6.80 13.16
N ARG A 86 4.50 -6.76 11.93
CA ARG A 86 4.53 -7.90 11.00
C ARG A 86 4.87 -7.51 9.57
N ILE A 87 5.28 -8.50 8.78
CA ILE A 87 5.44 -8.38 7.33
C ILE A 87 4.31 -9.14 6.65
N MET A 88 3.58 -8.43 5.81
CA MET A 88 2.47 -8.98 5.04
C MET A 88 2.87 -9.16 3.57
N ARG A 89 2.35 -10.22 2.95
CA ARG A 89 2.46 -10.50 1.52
C ARG A 89 1.07 -10.44 0.88
N TRP A 90 0.96 -9.70 -0.21
CA TRP A 90 -0.22 -9.61 -1.08
C TRP A 90 0.15 -10.00 -2.51
N PRO A 91 -0.24 -11.20 -2.99
CA PRO A 91 -0.15 -11.52 -4.41
C PRO A 91 -0.94 -10.52 -5.27
N ASN A 92 -0.51 -10.30 -6.50
CA ASN A 92 -1.19 -9.40 -7.42
C ASN A 92 -2.67 -9.81 -7.60
N GLY A 93 -3.59 -8.86 -7.40
CA GLY A 93 -5.04 -9.09 -7.48
C GLY A 93 -5.67 -9.78 -6.26
N ALA A 94 -4.90 -10.10 -5.22
CA ALA A 94 -5.45 -10.70 -4.01
C ALA A 94 -6.33 -9.72 -3.21
N THR A 95 -7.41 -10.24 -2.63
CA THR A 95 -8.34 -9.46 -1.79
C THR A 95 -7.90 -9.40 -0.32
N GLN A 96 -6.95 -10.25 0.07
CA GLN A 96 -6.35 -10.32 1.41
C GLN A 96 -4.89 -10.76 1.31
N GLY A 97 -4.12 -10.44 2.34
CA GLY A 97 -2.72 -10.83 2.43
C GLY A 97 -2.51 -12.06 3.31
N SER A 98 -1.25 -12.40 3.52
CA SER A 98 -0.81 -13.39 4.47
C SER A 98 0.37 -12.85 5.28
N VAL A 99 0.43 -13.15 6.57
CA VAL A 99 1.63 -12.88 7.38
C VAL A 99 2.74 -13.81 6.90
N ILE A 100 3.94 -13.27 6.66
CA ILE A 100 5.12 -14.06 6.27
C ILE A 100 6.27 -13.97 7.28
N VAL A 101 6.27 -12.94 8.13
CA VAL A 101 7.21 -12.74 9.24
C VAL A 101 6.47 -11.93 10.32
N GLY A 102 6.72 -12.25 11.59
CA GLY A 102 6.04 -11.63 12.73
C GLY A 102 5.12 -12.60 13.44
#